data_AF-A0A957TD34-F1
#
_entry.id   AF-A0A957TD34-F1
#
_cell.length_a   1.000
_cell.length_b   1.000
_cell.length_c   1.000
_cell.angle_alpha   90.00
_cell.angle_beta   90.00
_cell.angle_gamma   90.00
#
_symmetry.space_group_name_H-M   'P 1'
#
loop_
_entity.id
_entity.type
_entity.pdbx_description
1 polymer ?
#
loop_
_entity_poly.entity_id
_entity_poly.type
_entity_poly.pdbx_seq_one_letter_code
_entity_poly.pdbx_strand_id
1 'polypeptide(L)' 'MKGRFMQDNLSVQKVIAKFANSFDVKDWDGLQACLTESVFTDYSDLRGTPPKTITAVDYVKSRRESL' A
#
# COMPACT_ATOMS: atom_id res chain seq x y z
N MET A 1 26.89 -4.20 -10.05
CA MET A 1 25.99 -4.39 -8.88
C MET A 1 25.51 -3.08 -8.26
N LYS A 2 26.38 -2.08 -7.99
CA LYS A 2 26.01 -0.82 -7.32
C LYS A 2 24.86 -0.01 -8.00
N GLY A 3 24.82 0.02 -9.34
CA GLY A 3 23.78 0.73 -10.09
C GLY A 3 22.36 0.14 -9.98
N ARG A 4 22.24 -1.20 -9.84
CA ARG A 4 20.93 -1.86 -9.69
C ARG A 4 20.29 -1.52 -8.34
N PHE A 5 21.08 -1.57 -7.27
CA PHE A 5 20.60 -1.22 -5.93
C PHE A 5 20.06 0.21 -5.83
N MET A 6 20.74 1.18 -6.47
CA MET A 6 20.25 2.57 -6.53
C MET A 6 18.93 2.68 -7.31
N GLN A 7 18.80 1.96 -8.43
CA GLN A 7 17.58 1.94 -9.23
C GLN A 7 16.40 1.33 -8.44
N ASP A 8 16.64 0.25 -7.71
CA ASP A 8 15.64 -0.42 -6.89
C ASP A 8 15.19 0.50 -5.74
N ASN A 9 16.14 1.17 -5.07
CA ASN A 9 15.83 2.12 -4.00
C ASN A 9 14.94 3.27 -4.49
N LEU A 10 15.28 3.89 -5.63
CA LEU A 10 14.46 4.94 -6.23
C LEU A 10 13.08 4.44 -6.63
N SER A 11 12.97 3.19 -7.09
CA SER A 11 11.69 2.60 -7.48
C SER A 11 10.79 2.36 -6.27
N VAL A 12 11.35 1.84 -5.17
CA VAL A 12 10.63 1.68 -3.90
C VAL A 12 10.16 3.04 -3.36
N GLN A 13 11.03 4.06 -3.37
CA GLN A 13 10.68 5.41 -2.95
C GLN A 13 9.52 5.99 -3.76
N LYS A 14 9.50 5.80 -5.08
CA LYS A 14 8.41 6.24 -5.95
C LYS A 14 7.08 5.56 -5.62
N VAL A 15 7.10 4.26 -5.33
CA VAL A 15 5.90 3.51 -4.93
C VAL A 15 5.37 4.02 -3.60
N ILE A 16 6.24 4.22 -2.60
CA ILE A 16 5.85 4.75 -1.28
C ILE A 16 5.24 6.15 -1.43
N ALA A 17 5.90 7.05 -2.18
CA ALA A 17 5.41 8.40 -2.41
C ALA A 17 4.06 8.41 -3.12
N LYS A 18 3.88 7.59 -4.17
CA LYS A 18 2.60 7.45 -4.85
C LYS A 18 1.53 6.90 -3.91
N PHE A 19 1.83 5.87 -3.13
CA PHE A 19 0.89 5.30 -2.16
C PHE A 19 0.39 6.36 -1.18
N ALA A 20 1.31 7.10 -0.55
CA ALA A 20 0.96 8.13 0.43
C ALA A 20 0.15 9.27 -0.22
N ASN A 21 0.62 9.80 -1.34
CA ASN A 21 -0.07 10.89 -2.05
C ASN A 21 -1.48 10.48 -2.50
N SER A 22 -1.63 9.29 -3.10
CA SER A 22 -2.93 8.75 -3.51
C SER A 22 -3.88 8.63 -2.33
N PHE A 23 -3.37 8.22 -1.17
CA PHE A 23 -4.14 8.14 0.06
C PHE A 23 -4.63 9.53 0.53
N ASP A 24 -3.73 10.51 0.57
CA ASP A 24 -4.03 11.88 1.03
C ASP A 24 -5.06 12.57 0.14
N VAL A 25 -4.96 12.43 -1.18
CA VAL A 25 -5.90 13.04 -2.13
C VAL A 25 -7.13 12.18 -2.45
N LYS A 26 -7.28 11.03 -1.79
CA LYS A 26 -8.36 10.05 -2.01
C LYS A 26 -8.44 9.52 -3.45
N ASP A 27 -7.29 9.39 -4.13
CA ASP A 27 -7.17 8.69 -5.42
C ASP A 27 -7.13 7.18 -5.20
N TRP A 28 -8.31 6.57 -5.13
CA TRP A 28 -8.45 5.14 -4.81
C TRP A 28 -7.88 4.21 -5.89
N ASP A 29 -8.00 4.59 -7.16
CA ASP A 29 -7.44 3.81 -8.26
C ASP A 29 -5.91 3.90 -8.26
N GLY A 30 -5.37 5.10 -8.02
CA GLY A 30 -3.95 5.33 -7.83
C GLY A 30 -3.37 4.58 -6.63
N LEU A 31 -4.14 4.47 -5.53
CA LEU A 31 -3.78 3.69 -4.36
C LEU A 31 -3.75 2.19 -4.68
N GLN A 32 -4.77 1.67 -5.36
CA GLN A 32 -4.83 0.25 -5.76
C GLN A 32 -3.65 -0.12 -6.67
N ALA A 33 -3.27 0.75 -7.60
CA ALA A 33 -2.17 0.54 -8.54
C ALA A 33 -0.78 0.45 -7.87
N CYS A 34 -0.65 0.81 -6.58
CA CYS A 34 0.59 0.66 -5.81
C CYS A 34 0.74 -0.73 -5.17
N LEU A 35 -0.31 -1.56 -5.21
CA LEU A 35 -0.38 -2.81 -4.46
C LEU A 35 -0.27 -4.02 -5.39
N THR A 36 0.28 -5.10 -4.86
CA THR A 36 0.13 -6.44 -5.44
C THR A 36 -1.32 -6.91 -5.31
N GLU A 37 -1.72 -7.93 -6.08
CA GLU A 37 -3.08 -8.49 -6.03
C GLU A 37 -3.55 -8.85 -4.61
N SER A 38 -2.60 -9.29 -3.76
CA SER A 38 -2.79 -9.55 -2.35
C SER A 38 -1.92 -8.66 -1.48
N VAL A 39 -2.44 -8.28 -0.31
CA VAL A 39 -1.80 -7.39 0.66
C VAL A 39 -1.84 -8.05 2.03
N PHE A 40 -0.67 -8.27 2.61
CA PHE A 40 -0.56 -8.65 4.00
C PHE A 40 -0.74 -7.41 4.88
N THR A 41 -1.64 -7.50 5.85
CA THR A 41 -1.92 -6.44 6.83
C THR A 41 -1.77 -6.98 8.22
N ASP A 42 -1.01 -6.27 9.05
CA ASP A 42 -0.91 -6.52 10.48
C ASP A 42 -1.41 -5.29 11.23
N TYR A 43 -2.61 -5.43 11.80
CA TYR A 43 -3.21 -4.43 12.69
C TYR A 43 -3.41 -5.01 14.09
N SER A 44 -2.61 -5.99 14.49
CA SER A 44 -2.71 -6.62 15.82
C SER A 44 -2.56 -5.59 16.94
N ASP A 45 -1.53 -4.74 16.85
CA ASP A 45 -1.30 -3.68 17.83
C ASP A 45 -2.37 -2.56 17.78
N LEU A 46 -2.82 -2.18 16.58
CA LEU A 46 -3.72 -1.02 16.41
C LEU A 46 -5.20 -1.37 16.64
N ARG A 47 -5.63 -2.58 16.29
CA ARG A 47 -7.04 -3.00 16.22
C ARG A 47 -7.33 -4.31 16.95
N GLY A 48 -6.33 -4.98 17.51
CA GLY A 48 -6.50 -6.30 18.14
C GLY A 48 -6.90 -7.41 17.17
N THR A 49 -6.83 -7.17 15.86
CA THR A 49 -7.18 -8.15 14.83
C THR A 49 -5.95 -8.95 14.42
N PRO A 50 -6.04 -10.27 14.23
CA PRO A 50 -4.91 -11.07 13.78
C PRO A 50 -4.40 -10.59 12.41
N PRO A 51 -3.10 -10.75 12.10
CA PRO A 51 -2.57 -10.47 10.78
C PRO A 51 -3.30 -11.29 9.72
N LYS A 52 -3.52 -10.70 8.55
CA LYS A 52 -4.23 -11.36 7.44
C LYS A 52 -3.78 -10.86 6.09
N THR A 53 -3.90 -11.73 5.09
CA THR A 53 -3.75 -11.37 3.68
C THR A 53 -5.14 -11.13 3.08
N ILE A 54 -5.34 -9.98 2.45
CA ILE A 54 -6.58 -9.60 1.75
C ILE A 54 -6.27 -9.17 0.31
N THR A 55 -7.30 -9.01 -0.52
CA THR A 55 -7.09 -8.47 -1.88
C THR A 55 -6.78 -6.98 -1.84
N ALA A 56 -6.09 -6.45 -2.85
CA ALA A 56 -5.88 -5.01 -2.99
C ALA A 56 -7.22 -4.23 -3.08
N VAL A 57 -8.21 -4.81 -3.75
CA VAL A 57 -9.56 -4.25 -3.87
C VAL A 57 -10.21 -4.12 -2.48
N ASP A 58 -10.16 -5.19 -1.67
CA ASP A 58 -10.71 -5.17 -0.31
C ASP A 58 -9.94 -4.21 0.60
N TYR A 59 -8.62 -4.13 0.44
CA TYR A 59 -7.80 -3.17 1.17
C TYR A 59 -8.26 -1.73 0.87
N VAL A 60 -8.33 -1.35 -0.41
CA VAL A 60 -8.72 0.01 -0.82
C VAL A 60 -10.16 0.32 -0.42
N LYS A 61 -11.08 -0.63 -0.60
CA LYS A 61 -12.47 -0.51 -0.13
C LYS A 61 -12.52 -0.18 1.37
N SER A 62 -11.77 -0.93 2.19
CA SER A 62 -11.73 -0.68 3.65
C SER A 62 -11.22 0.71 4.02
N ARG A 63 -10.27 1.27 3.25
CA ARG A 63 -9.75 2.63 3.49
C ARG A 63 -10.77 3.69 3.11
N ARG A 64 -11.39 3.55 1.94
CA ARG A 64 -12.44 4.45 1.45
C ARG A 64 -13.66 4.50 2.38
N GLU A 65 -14.03 3.38 2.98
CA GLU A 65 -15.19 3.30 3.89
C GLU A 65 -14.87 3.85 5.30
N SER A 66 -13.58 3.95 5.68
CA SER A 66 -13.15 4.37 7.01
C SER A 66 -12.72 5.84 7.11
N LEU A 67 -12.64 6.59 6.00
CA LEU A 67 -11.98 7.92 5.91
C LEU A 67 -12.76 8.94 5.06
#